data_AF-A0A6N6WNW7-F1
#
_entry.id   AF-A0A6N6WNW7-F1
#
_cell.length_a   1.000
_cell.length_b   1.000
_cell.length_c   1.000
_cell.angle_alpha   90.00
_cell.angle_beta   90.00
_cell.angle_gamma   90.00
#
_symmetry.space_group_name_H-M   'P 1'
#
loop_
_entity.id
_entity.type
_entity.pdbx_description
1 polymer ?
#
loop_
_entity_poly.entity_id
_entity_poly.type
_entity_poly.pdbx_seq_one_letter_code
_entity_poly.pdbx_strand_id
1 'polypeptide(L)'
;ADDVPFIGPKTCVDLWIGWGVPKERCIVVKPGDVVKVKDIEIHALDAFDRTALITLPADQKAAGVLPDGMDDRAVNYLFKTPGGSLYHSGDSHYSNYYAKHGNEHQIDVALGSYGENPRGITDKMTSADMLRMGEALNAKVVIP
;
A
#
# COMPACT_ATOMS: atom_id res chain seq x y z
N ALA A 1 -7.26 -25.26 3.45
CA ALA A 1 -8.08 -24.04 3.51
C ALA A 1 -7.85 -23.32 4.83
N ASP A 2 -7.79 -24.06 5.94
CA ASP A 2 -7.48 -23.53 7.28
C ASP A 2 -6.09 -22.86 7.37
N ASP A 3 -5.22 -23.14 6.39
CA ASP A 3 -3.85 -22.65 6.25
C ASP A 3 -3.69 -21.37 5.39
N VAL A 4 -4.76 -20.85 4.78
CA VAL A 4 -4.67 -19.67 3.91
C VAL A 4 -4.72 -18.38 4.76
N PRO A 5 -3.67 -17.53 4.75
CA PRO A 5 -3.61 -16.33 5.59
C PRO A 5 -4.36 -15.14 4.97
N PHE A 6 -4.83 -14.24 5.84
CA PHE A 6 -5.33 -12.91 5.49
C PHE A 6 -4.36 -11.85 6.01
N ILE A 7 -3.62 -11.21 5.11
CA ILE A 7 -2.50 -10.33 5.45
C ILE A 7 -2.89 -8.90 5.09
N GLY A 8 -2.85 -7.98 6.06
CA GLY A 8 -3.31 -6.61 5.85
C GLY A 8 -2.91 -5.67 6.98
N PRO A 9 -3.05 -4.34 6.77
CA PRO A 9 -2.97 -3.38 7.86
C PRO A 9 -4.11 -3.62 8.87
N LYS A 10 -3.97 -3.01 10.06
CA LYS A 10 -4.88 -3.25 11.19
C LYS A 10 -6.36 -3.08 10.82
N THR A 11 -6.74 -2.02 10.12
CA THR A 11 -8.15 -1.77 9.75
C THR A 11 -8.71 -2.84 8.81
N CYS A 12 -7.91 -3.36 7.87
CA CYS A 12 -8.32 -4.45 7.00
C CYS A 12 -8.57 -5.74 7.82
N VAL A 13 -7.67 -6.04 8.75
CA VAL A 13 -7.80 -7.22 9.64
C VAL A 13 -9.02 -7.10 10.55
N ASP A 14 -9.26 -5.93 11.14
CA ASP A 14 -10.45 -5.68 11.96
C ASP A 14 -11.74 -5.88 11.15
N LEU A 15 -11.76 -5.44 9.89
CA LEU A 15 -12.89 -5.62 8.99
C LEU A 15 -13.13 -7.10 8.65
N TRP A 16 -12.08 -7.85 8.32
CA TRP A 16 -12.19 -9.29 8.06
C TRP A 16 -12.70 -10.07 9.26
N ILE A 17 -12.19 -9.78 10.46
CA ILE A 17 -12.68 -10.39 11.71
C ILE A 17 -14.15 -10.04 11.93
N GLY A 18 -14.55 -8.78 11.67
CA GLY A 18 -15.94 -8.34 11.73
C GLY A 18 -16.87 -9.09 10.76
N TRP A 19 -16.35 -9.57 9.63
CA TRP A 19 -17.08 -10.41 8.68
C TRP A 19 -17.03 -11.92 9.01
N GLY A 20 -16.35 -12.31 10.09
CA GLY A 20 -16.29 -13.69 10.56
C GLY A 20 -15.05 -14.48 10.12
N VAL A 21 -14.02 -13.82 9.58
CA VAL A 21 -12.73 -14.49 9.34
C VAL A 21 -12.08 -14.84 10.69
N PRO A 22 -11.66 -16.11 10.91
CA PRO A 22 -11.02 -16.51 12.16
C PRO A 22 -9.73 -15.73 12.42
N LYS A 23 -9.58 -15.17 13.62
CA LYS A 23 -8.46 -14.28 13.98
C LYS A 23 -7.11 -14.95 13.81
N GLU A 24 -7.02 -16.25 14.07
CA GLU A 24 -5.83 -17.08 13.91
C GLU A 24 -5.33 -17.18 12.46
N ARG A 25 -6.17 -16.81 11.47
CA ARG A 25 -5.81 -16.74 10.06
C ARG A 25 -5.38 -15.34 9.61
N CYS A 26 -5.52 -14.33 10.48
CA CYS A 26 -5.19 -12.95 10.16
C CYS A 26 -3.77 -12.58 10.61
N ILE A 27 -3.06 -11.85 9.77
CA ILE A 27 -1.72 -11.31 10.04
C ILE A 27 -1.80 -9.80 9.83
N VAL A 28 -1.73 -9.05 10.93
CA VAL A 28 -1.59 -7.59 10.89
C VAL A 28 -0.15 -7.27 10.51
N VAL A 29 0.02 -6.40 9.52
CA VAL A 29 1.33 -5.87 9.10
C VAL A 29 1.36 -4.35 9.15
N LYS A 30 2.55 -3.80 9.36
CA LYS A 30 2.88 -2.37 9.26
C LYS A 30 4.20 -2.18 8.51
N PRO A 31 4.58 -0.94 8.12
CA PRO A 31 5.86 -0.70 7.45
C PRO A 31 7.06 -1.30 8.22
N GLY A 32 7.89 -2.05 7.51
CA GLY A 32 9.04 -2.77 8.05
C GLY A 32 8.79 -4.25 8.37
N ASP A 33 7.53 -4.70 8.43
CA ASP A 33 7.22 -6.12 8.63
C ASP A 33 7.49 -6.94 7.36
N VAL A 34 7.89 -8.20 7.55
CA VAL A 34 8.09 -9.17 6.46
C VAL A 34 7.32 -10.44 6.77
N VAL A 35 6.45 -10.85 5.84
CA VAL A 35 5.69 -12.10 5.93
C VAL A 35 6.14 -13.05 4.83
N LYS A 36 6.42 -14.31 5.19
CA LYS A 36 6.80 -15.33 4.21
C LYS A 36 5.60 -16.22 3.87
N VAL A 37 5.30 -16.35 2.58
CA VAL A 37 4.30 -17.29 2.05
C VAL A 37 4.99 -18.19 1.03
N LYS A 38 5.24 -19.45 1.41
CA LYS A 38 6.03 -20.41 0.61
C LYS A 38 7.41 -19.83 0.27
N ASP A 39 7.70 -19.63 -1.01
CA ASP A 39 8.95 -19.10 -1.56
C ASP A 39 8.91 -17.58 -1.84
N ILE A 40 7.84 -16.90 -1.40
CA ILE A 40 7.66 -15.46 -1.55
C ILE A 40 7.85 -14.75 -0.21
N GLU A 41 8.63 -13.67 -0.21
CA GLU A 41 8.67 -12.71 0.90
C GLU A 41 7.80 -11.49 0.56
N ILE A 42 6.94 -11.11 1.48
CA ILE A 42 6.03 -9.97 1.36
C ILE A 42 6.50 -8.92 2.35
N HIS A 43 7.13 -7.86 1.84
CA HIS A 43 7.61 -6.73 2.64
C HIS A 43 6.50 -5.68 2.68
N ALA A 44 6.03 -5.32 3.87
CA ALA A 44 5.10 -4.22 4.07
C ALA A 44 5.89 -2.90 4.18
N LEU A 45 5.50 -1.91 3.39
CA LEU A 45 6.19 -0.62 3.24
C LEU A 45 5.19 0.53 3.43
N ASP A 46 5.72 1.74 3.63
CA ASP A 46 4.91 2.94 3.80
C ASP A 46 3.92 3.14 2.63
N ALA A 47 2.66 3.41 2.97
CA ALA A 47 1.65 3.85 2.00
C ALA A 47 1.57 5.37 1.95
N PHE A 48 1.09 5.89 0.82
CA PHE A 48 0.92 7.32 0.58
C PHE A 48 -0.49 7.67 0.13
N ASP A 49 -1.47 6.85 0.52
CA ASP A 49 -2.87 7.09 0.23
C ASP A 49 -3.42 8.21 1.14
N ARG A 50 -3.34 9.44 0.65
CA ARG A 50 -3.85 10.62 1.38
C ARG A 50 -5.36 10.55 1.58
N THR A 51 -6.10 9.84 0.74
CA THR A 51 -7.54 9.65 0.89
C THR A 51 -7.82 8.79 2.13
N ALA A 52 -7.10 7.68 2.34
CA ALA A 52 -7.25 6.84 3.54
C ALA A 52 -7.10 7.60 4.88
N LEU A 53 -6.29 8.66 4.93
CA LEU A 53 -6.13 9.48 6.14
C LEU A 53 -7.41 10.23 6.54
N ILE A 54 -8.25 10.57 5.57
CA ILE A 54 -9.51 11.30 5.78
C ILE A 54 -10.76 10.41 5.61
N THR A 55 -10.59 9.13 5.29
CA THR A 55 -11.66 8.12 5.29
C THR A 55 -12.00 7.75 6.72
N LEU A 56 -12.89 8.51 7.33
CA LEU A 56 -13.31 8.37 8.72
C LEU A 56 -14.73 7.80 8.83
N PRO A 57 -15.09 7.19 9.99
CA PRO A 57 -16.48 6.90 10.32
C PRO A 57 -17.39 8.13 10.18
N ALA A 58 -18.68 7.90 9.88
CA ALA A 58 -19.63 8.95 9.54
C ALA A 58 -19.86 10.00 10.66
N ASP A 59 -19.57 9.64 11.91
CA ASP A 59 -19.68 10.49 13.09
C ASP A 59 -18.40 11.29 13.40
N GLN A 60 -17.32 11.07 12.65
CA GLN A 60 -16.03 11.74 12.85
C GLN A 60 -15.79 12.83 11.80
N LYS A 61 -14.94 13.82 12.16
CA LYS A 61 -14.56 14.94 11.29
C LYS A 61 -13.04 15.07 11.24
N ALA A 62 -12.51 15.29 10.03
CA ALA A 62 -11.08 15.53 9.83
C ALA A 62 -10.64 16.97 10.19
N ALA A 63 -11.57 17.93 10.21
CA ALA A 63 -11.25 19.34 10.43
C ALA A 63 -10.60 19.58 11.81
N GLY A 64 -9.40 20.16 11.82
CA GLY A 64 -8.65 20.45 13.04
C GLY A 64 -7.90 19.25 13.64
N VAL A 65 -7.91 18.10 12.97
CA VAL A 65 -7.20 16.89 13.39
C VAL A 65 -5.99 16.69 12.49
N LEU A 66 -4.82 16.43 13.09
CA LEU A 66 -3.64 16.04 12.32
C LEU A 66 -3.89 14.66 11.70
N PRO A 67 -3.78 14.50 10.38
CA PRO A 67 -3.99 13.20 9.74
C PRO A 67 -2.82 12.26 10.06
N ASP A 68 -3.04 11.34 10.99
CA ASP A 68 -2.09 10.32 11.43
C ASP A 68 -2.60 8.90 11.16
N GLY A 69 -1.81 7.90 11.56
CA GLY A 69 -2.22 6.51 11.53
C GLY A 69 -2.34 5.90 10.12
N MET A 70 -1.51 6.32 9.17
CA MET A 70 -1.44 5.67 7.85
C MET A 70 -1.15 4.17 8.01
N ASP A 71 -0.16 3.81 8.83
CA ASP A 71 0.32 2.43 9.00
C ASP A 71 -0.76 1.46 9.50
N ASP A 72 -1.71 1.97 10.29
CA ASP A 72 -2.85 1.17 10.75
C ASP A 72 -3.88 0.91 9.65
N ARG A 73 -3.88 1.74 8.59
CA ARG A 73 -4.94 1.79 7.57
C ARG A 73 -4.49 1.26 6.21
N ALA A 74 -3.24 1.51 5.83
CA ALA A 74 -2.72 1.23 4.50
C ALA A 74 -1.21 0.93 4.56
N VAL A 75 -0.79 -0.01 3.72
CA VAL A 75 0.62 -0.31 3.42
C VAL A 75 0.76 -0.55 1.93
N ASN A 76 1.94 -0.27 1.40
CA ASN A 76 2.35 -0.77 0.10
C ASN A 76 3.06 -2.12 0.28
N TYR A 77 3.03 -2.98 -0.73
CA TYR A 77 3.67 -4.29 -0.67
C TYR A 77 4.79 -4.41 -1.69
N LEU A 78 5.94 -4.92 -1.26
CA LEU A 78 6.96 -5.43 -2.14
C LEU A 78 7.02 -6.95 -2.01
N PHE A 79 6.55 -7.63 -3.06
CA PHE A 79 6.64 -9.08 -3.20
C PHE A 79 8.00 -9.43 -3.81
N LYS A 80 8.80 -10.23 -3.11
CA LYS A 80 10.05 -10.78 -3.64
C LYS A 80 9.86 -12.26 -3.95
N THR A 81 10.12 -12.61 -5.20
CA THR A 81 10.01 -13.97 -5.72
C THR A 81 11.38 -14.43 -6.25
N PRO A 82 11.57 -15.73 -6.52
CA PRO A 82 12.79 -16.21 -7.20
C PRO A 82 13.02 -15.60 -8.60
N GLY A 83 11.98 -15.08 -9.25
CA GLY A 83 12.05 -14.51 -10.61
C GLY A 83 12.20 -12.98 -10.66
N GLY A 84 12.17 -12.30 -9.51
CA GLY A 84 12.17 -10.84 -9.43
C GLY A 84 11.17 -10.30 -8.40
N SER A 85 10.97 -8.99 -8.40
CA SER A 85 10.12 -8.30 -7.42
C SER A 85 8.99 -7.47 -8.03
N LEU A 86 7.87 -7.42 -7.31
CA LEU A 86 6.67 -6.66 -7.65
C LEU A 86 6.32 -5.71 -6.52
N TYR A 87 6.30 -4.41 -6.81
CA TYR A 87 5.81 -3.38 -5.90
C TYR A 87 4.34 -3.07 -6.21
N HIS A 88 3.46 -3.24 -5.23
CA HIS A 88 2.04 -2.92 -5.33
C HIS A 88 1.73 -1.71 -4.43
N SER A 89 1.42 -0.56 -5.03
CA SER A 89 1.24 0.70 -4.29
C SER A 89 -0.16 0.89 -3.68
N GLY A 90 -1.07 -0.06 -3.89
CA GLY A 90 -2.50 0.23 -3.76
C GLY A 90 -2.85 1.41 -4.67
N ASP A 91 -3.62 2.36 -4.16
CA ASP A 91 -3.82 3.68 -4.77
C ASP A 91 -3.15 4.81 -4.01
N SER A 92 -1.97 4.53 -3.44
CA SER A 92 -1.04 5.55 -2.95
C SER A 92 -0.90 6.69 -3.95
N HIS A 93 -0.95 7.91 -3.44
CA HIS A 93 -0.66 9.10 -4.22
C HIS A 93 0.85 9.27 -4.40
N TYR A 94 1.27 10.20 -5.24
CA TYR A 94 2.69 10.51 -5.38
C TYR A 94 3.30 11.00 -4.05
N SER A 95 4.44 10.41 -3.68
CA SER A 95 5.28 10.80 -2.55
C SER A 95 6.74 10.75 -2.96
N ASN A 96 7.54 11.73 -2.52
CA ASN A 96 8.99 11.68 -2.68
C ASN A 96 9.60 10.45 -1.96
N TYR A 97 8.89 9.91 -0.96
CA TYR A 97 9.35 8.78 -0.17
C TYR A 97 9.43 7.47 -0.97
N TYR A 98 8.81 7.41 -2.17
CA TYR A 98 9.10 6.34 -3.13
C TYR A 98 10.59 6.22 -3.44
N ALA A 99 11.34 7.33 -3.45
CA ALA A 99 12.79 7.31 -3.67
C ALA A 99 13.53 6.51 -2.59
N LYS A 100 13.05 6.56 -1.33
CA LYS A 100 13.61 5.73 -0.26
C LYS A 100 13.39 4.25 -0.55
N HIS A 101 12.16 3.86 -0.92
CA HIS A 101 11.85 2.48 -1.26
C HIS A 101 12.70 1.97 -2.45
N GLY A 102 12.87 2.78 -3.50
CA GLY A 102 13.72 2.45 -4.64
C GLY A 102 15.22 2.40 -4.33
N ASN A 103 15.68 3.15 -3.31
CA ASN A 103 17.07 3.10 -2.84
C ASN A 103 17.34 1.89 -1.94
N GLU A 104 16.37 1.46 -1.15
CA GLU A 104 16.51 0.38 -0.16
C GLU A 104 16.17 -1.01 -0.75
N HIS A 105 15.50 -1.05 -1.90
CA HIS A 105 15.03 -2.29 -2.52
C HIS A 105 15.22 -2.32 -4.04
N GLN A 106 15.56 -3.51 -4.56
CA GLN A 106 15.43 -3.78 -5.99
C GLN A 106 13.95 -3.99 -6.33
N ILE A 107 13.41 -3.17 -7.23
CA ILE A 107 12.03 -3.22 -7.71
C ILE A 107 12.06 -3.50 -9.22
N ASP A 108 11.56 -4.66 -9.65
CA ASP A 108 11.54 -4.99 -11.09
C ASP A 108 10.27 -4.44 -11.75
N VAL A 109 9.10 -4.69 -11.15
CA VAL A 109 7.81 -4.21 -11.63
C VAL A 109 7.14 -3.35 -10.57
N ALA A 110 6.66 -2.17 -10.94
CA ALA A 110 5.85 -1.31 -10.07
C ALA A 110 4.43 -1.16 -10.61
N LEU A 111 3.44 -1.52 -9.80
CA LEU A 111 2.02 -1.28 -10.06
C LEU A 111 1.62 0.02 -9.36
N GLY A 112 1.12 0.99 -10.12
CA GLY A 112 0.71 2.30 -9.61
C GLY A 112 -0.66 2.70 -10.09
N SER A 113 -1.51 3.22 -9.21
CA SER A 113 -2.87 3.60 -9.60
C SER A 113 -2.92 4.92 -10.36
N TYR A 114 -3.48 4.89 -11.56
CA TYR A 114 -3.64 6.02 -12.46
C TYR A 114 -5.12 6.33 -12.75
N GLY A 115 -5.45 7.59 -12.97
CA GLY A 115 -6.80 8.00 -13.39
C GLY A 115 -6.92 9.49 -13.71
N GLU A 116 -7.91 9.84 -14.53
CA GLU A 116 -8.22 11.24 -14.85
C GLU A 116 -9.09 11.84 -13.73
N ASN A 117 -8.47 12.67 -12.90
CA ASN A 117 -9.16 13.27 -11.76
C ASN A 117 -10.18 14.33 -12.21
N PRO A 118 -11.41 14.34 -11.64
CA PRO A 118 -12.35 15.44 -11.84
C PRO A 118 -11.81 16.80 -11.36
N ARG A 119 -12.39 17.89 -11.88
CA ARG A 119 -12.05 19.26 -11.45
C ARG A 119 -12.24 19.41 -9.93
N GLY A 120 -11.14 19.71 -9.23
CA GLY A 120 -11.14 19.92 -7.78
C GLY A 120 -11.00 18.65 -6.94
N ILE A 121 -10.73 17.50 -7.57
CA ILE A 121 -10.48 16.21 -6.91
C ILE A 121 -9.04 15.80 -7.18
N THR A 122 -8.44 15.10 -6.22
CA THR A 122 -7.16 14.40 -6.38
C THR A 122 -7.28 13.09 -5.62
N ASP A 123 -7.44 12.01 -6.36
CA ASP A 123 -7.64 10.65 -5.83
C ASP A 123 -6.74 9.61 -6.52
N LYS A 124 -6.20 9.93 -7.71
CA LYS A 124 -5.26 9.08 -8.45
C LYS A 124 -4.06 9.88 -8.94
N MET A 125 -2.93 9.21 -9.11
CA MET A 125 -1.73 9.85 -9.68
C MET A 125 -1.99 10.32 -11.11
N THR A 126 -1.36 11.44 -11.47
CA THR A 126 -1.36 11.92 -12.85
C THR A 126 -0.45 11.05 -13.72
N SER A 127 -0.53 11.20 -15.04
CA SER A 127 0.40 10.53 -15.97
C SER A 127 1.86 10.94 -15.72
N ALA A 128 2.11 12.20 -15.34
CA ALA A 128 3.44 12.68 -14.96
C ALA A 128 3.93 12.02 -13.66
N ASP A 129 3.06 11.87 -12.67
CA ASP A 129 3.41 11.23 -11.41
C ASP A 129 3.65 9.73 -11.55
N MET A 130 2.98 9.04 -12.48
CA MET A 130 3.31 7.64 -12.81
C MET A 130 4.75 7.49 -13.32
N LEU A 131 5.21 8.41 -14.17
CA LEU A 131 6.61 8.43 -14.63
C LEU A 131 7.57 8.72 -13.48
N ARG A 132 7.24 9.71 -12.64
CA ARG A 132 8.05 10.06 -11.45
C ARG A 132 8.07 8.95 -10.40
N MET A 133 6.99 8.19 -10.25
CA MET A 133 6.95 7.02 -9.37
C MET A 133 7.89 5.94 -9.92
N GLY A 134 7.85 5.68 -11.23
CA GLY A 134 8.78 4.76 -11.89
C GLY A 134 10.24 5.12 -11.67
N GLU A 135 10.58 6.40 -11.86
CA GLU A 135 11.92 6.94 -11.59
C GLU A 135 12.30 6.78 -10.11
N ALA A 136 11.43 7.22 -9.19
CA ALA A 136 11.71 7.18 -7.75
C ALA A 136 11.86 5.75 -7.21
N LEU A 137 11.02 4.82 -7.65
CA LEU A 137 11.13 3.41 -7.30
C LEU A 137 12.29 2.71 -8.01
N ASN A 138 12.95 3.36 -8.96
CA ASN A 138 13.98 2.78 -9.82
C ASN A 138 13.51 1.46 -10.47
N ALA A 139 12.24 1.44 -10.90
CA ALA A 139 11.59 0.25 -11.43
C ALA A 139 11.98 0.00 -12.89
N LYS A 140 12.10 -1.28 -13.30
CA LYS A 140 12.37 -1.63 -14.70
C LYS A 140 11.12 -1.49 -15.57
N VAL A 141 9.96 -1.84 -15.01
CA VAL A 141 8.65 -1.78 -15.66
C VAL A 141 7.65 -1.10 -14.73
N VAL A 142 6.87 -0.16 -15.26
CA VAL A 142 5.75 0.46 -14.55
C VAL A 142 4.46 0.06 -15.26
N ILE A 143 3.47 -0.41 -14.49
CA ILE A 143 2.15 -0.80 -14.99
C ILE A 143 1.10 0.06 -14.26
N PRO A 144 0.35 0.91 -15.00
CA PRO A 144 -0.77 1.67 -14.45
C PRO A 144 -1.99 0.78 -14.14
#